data_AF-A0A7K3KQ33-F1
#
_entry.id   AF-A0A7K3KQ33-F1
#
_cell.length_a   1.000
_cell.length_b   1.000
_cell.length_c   1.000
_cell.angle_alpha   90.00
_cell.angle_beta   90.00
_cell.angle_gamma   90.00
#
_symmetry.space_group_name_H-M   'P 1'
#
loop_
_entity.id
_entity.type
_entity.pdbx_description
1 polymer ?
#
loop_
_entity_poly.entity_id
_entity_poly.type
_entity_poly.pdbx_seq_one_letter_code
_entity_poly.pdbx_strand_id
1 'polypeptide(L)' 'MNKFINEKLMPPMMKFLNTKAVTAIKNGMLYPIPFIIIGAIFLILANFPQQNVADWISQIGWAPIF' A
#
# COMPACT_ATOMS: atom_id res chain seq x y z
N MET A 1 -2.49 -19.22 26.30
CA MET A 1 -2.78 -17.93 25.61
C MET A 1 -3.23 -18.11 24.17
N ASN A 2 -2.53 -18.90 23.33
CA ASN A 2 -2.90 -19.06 21.90
C ASN A 2 -4.32 -19.62 21.66
N LYS A 3 -4.82 -20.56 22.49
CA LYS A 3 -6.20 -21.07 22.36
C LYS A 3 -7.27 -20.01 22.61
N PHE A 4 -7.06 -19.12 23.59
CA PHE A 4 -8.06 -18.09 23.95
C PHE A 4 -8.20 -17.01 22.86
N ILE A 5 -7.08 -16.61 22.26
CA ILE A 5 -7.07 -15.66 21.15
C ILE A 5 -7.76 -16.26 19.92
N ASN A 6 -7.41 -17.50 19.55
CA ASN A 6 -7.98 -18.14 18.36
C ASN A 6 -9.45 -18.55 18.52
N GLU A 7 -9.86 -19.03 19.69
CA GLU A 7 -11.22 -19.57 19.87
C GLU A 7 -12.22 -18.53 20.33
N LYS A 8 -11.78 -17.46 21.03
CA LYS A 8 -12.70 -16.51 21.67
C LYS A 8 -12.56 -15.07 21.18
N LEU A 9 -11.39 -14.66 20.68
CA LEU A 9 -11.13 -13.29 20.25
C LEU A 9 -11.17 -13.11 18.72
N MET A 10 -10.64 -14.08 17.97
CA MET A 10 -10.74 -14.11 16.50
C MET A 10 -12.20 -14.09 15.99
N PRO A 11 -13.15 -14.90 16.51
CA PRO A 11 -14.49 -14.94 15.95
C PRO A 11 -15.28 -13.63 16.09
N PRO A 12 -15.29 -12.94 17.25
CA PRO A 12 -15.92 -11.63 17.38
C PRO A 12 -15.28 -10.56 16.48
N MET A 13 -13.96 -10.58 16.36
CA MET A 13 -13.23 -9.62 15.53
C MET A 13 -13.52 -9.84 14.05
N MET A 14 -13.62 -11.09 13.59
CA MET A 14 -14.06 -11.42 12.24
C MET A 14 -15.50 -10.96 11.97
N LYS A 15 -16.42 -11.12 12.94
CA LYS A 15 -17.79 -10.60 12.82
C LYS A 15 -17.82 -9.07 12.70
N PHE A 16 -16.99 -8.36 13.45
CA PHE A 16 -16.86 -6.90 13.37
C PHE A 16 -16.34 -6.44 12.00
N LEU A 17 -15.27 -7.07 11.51
CA LEU A 17 -14.69 -6.77 10.20
C LEU A 17 -15.67 -7.04 9.04
N ASN A 18 -16.50 -8.08 9.17
CA ASN A 18 -17.52 -8.44 8.19
C ASN A 18 -18.83 -7.62 8.31
N THR A 19 -18.91 -6.66 9.24
CA THR A 19 -20.05 -5.73 9.25
C THR A 19 -20.01 -4.81 8.02
N LYS A 20 -21.19 -4.44 7.49
CA LYS A 20 -21.30 -3.61 6.27
C LYS A 20 -20.53 -2.30 6.37
N ALA A 21 -20.58 -1.62 7.53
CA ALA A 21 -19.88 -0.36 7.74
C ALA A 21 -18.35 -0.52 7.68
N VAL A 22 -17.81 -1.51 8.38
CA VAL A 22 -16.36 -1.75 8.42
C VAL A 22 -15.86 -2.27 7.06
N THR A 23 -16.63 -3.13 6.40
CA THR A 23 -16.32 -3.60 5.05
C THR A 23 -16.36 -2.46 4.02
N ALA A 24 -17.31 -1.53 4.12
CA ALA A 24 -17.36 -0.35 3.26
C ALA A 24 -16.13 0.56 3.44
N ILE A 25 -15.70 0.78 4.69
CA ILE A 25 -14.48 1.54 4.98
C ILE A 25 -13.25 0.81 4.41
N LYS A 26 -13.12 -0.51 4.66
CA LYS A 26 -12.04 -1.32 4.10
C LYS A 26 -11.99 -1.20 2.58
N ASN A 27 -13.11 -1.38 1.89
CA ASN A 27 -13.16 -1.29 0.43
C ASN A 27 -12.86 0.12 -0.08
N GLY A 28 -13.33 1.15 0.62
CA GLY A 28 -12.99 2.54 0.34
C GLY A 28 -11.49 2.83 0.46
N MET A 29 -10.83 2.25 1.46
CA MET A 29 -9.37 2.35 1.62
C MET A 29 -8.58 1.52 0.62
N LEU A 30 -9.12 0.38 0.17
CA LEU A 30 -8.48 -0.47 -0.84
C LEU A 30 -8.56 0.12 -2.26
N TYR A 31 -9.62 0.87 -2.56
CA TYR A 31 -9.84 1.48 -3.87
C TYR A 31 -8.67 2.36 -4.38
N PRO A 32 -8.07 3.26 -3.57
CA PRO A 32 -6.93 4.07 -4.01
C PRO A 32 -5.59 3.32 -4.05
N ILE A 33 -5.49 2.08 -3.56
CA ILE A 33 -4.20 1.36 -3.47
C ILE A 33 -3.48 1.26 -4.82
N PRO A 34 -4.13 0.91 -5.94
CA PRO A 34 -3.44 0.88 -7.24
C PRO A 34 -2.84 2.23 -7.61
N PHE A 35 -3.53 3.33 -7.32
CA PHE A 35 -3.02 4.68 -7.55
C PHE A 35 -1.85 5.03 -6.63
N ILE A 36 -1.92 4.65 -5.36
CA ILE A 36 -0.82 4.82 -4.39
C ILE A 36 0.41 4.03 -4.83
N ILE A 37 0.24 2.79 -5.31
CA ILE A 37 1.35 1.97 -5.82
C ILE A 37 2.01 2.66 -7.02
N ILE A 38 1.21 3.19 -7.95
CA ILE A 38 1.72 3.96 -9.08
C ILE A 38 2.52 5.15 -8.55
N GLY A 39 1.94 6.00 -7.71
CA GLY A 39 2.64 7.16 -7.12
C GLY A 39 3.91 6.79 -6.36
N ALA A 40 3.91 5.67 -5.65
CA ALA A 40 5.09 5.16 -4.94
C ALA A 40 6.22 4.75 -5.90
N ILE A 41 5.89 4.16 -7.07
CA ILE A 41 6.88 3.85 -8.11
C ILE A 41 7.53 5.14 -8.62
N PHE A 42 6.73 6.17 -8.93
CA PHE A 42 7.25 7.49 -9.32
C PHE A 42 8.17 8.08 -8.24
N LEU A 43 7.76 8.03 -6.96
CA LEU A 43 8.57 8.54 -5.85
C LEU A 43 9.90 7.81 -5.67
N ILE A 44 9.92 6.48 -5.84
CA ILE A 44 11.15 5.68 -5.75
C ILE A 44 12.10 6.02 -6.89
N LEU A 45 11.58 6.22 -8.10
CA LEU A 45 12.39 6.61 -9.25
C LEU A 45 12.95 8.03 -9.11
N ALA A 46 12.16 8.98 -8.57
CA ALA A 46 12.59 10.35 -8.30
C ALA A 46 13.65 10.43 -7.19
N ASN A 47 13.56 9.59 -6.16
CA ASN A 47 14.45 9.61 -5.00
C ASN A 47 15.37 8.39 -4.93
N PHE A 48 15.79 7.87 -6.10
CA PHE A 48 16.60 6.66 -6.13
C PHE A 48 17.98 6.91 -5.51
N PRO A 49 18.40 6.15 -4.48
CA PRO A 49 19.63 6.45 -3.74
C PRO A 49 20.92 6.13 -4.51
N GLN A 50 20.85 5.36 -5.61
CA GLN A 50 22.03 5.02 -6.41
C GLN A 50 22.24 6.03 -7.53
N GLN A 51 23.38 6.73 -7.50
CA GLN A 51 23.75 7.76 -8.48
C GLN A 51 23.70 7.25 -9.92
N ASN A 52 24.24 6.05 -10.20
CA ASN A 52 24.27 5.46 -11.55
C ASN A 52 22.88 5.31 -12.18
N VAL A 53 21.85 5.05 -11.35
CA VAL A 53 20.47 4.88 -11.81
C VAL A 53 19.82 6.24 -12.00
N ALA A 54 20.07 7.20 -11.11
CA ALA A 54 19.61 8.58 -11.26
C ALA A 54 20.19 9.26 -12.53
N ASP A 55 21.46 9.00 -12.82
CA ASP A 55 22.14 9.51 -14.01
C ASP A 55 21.57 8.87 -15.29
N TRP A 56 21.30 7.56 -15.27
CA TRP A 56 20.64 6.86 -16.39
C TRP A 56 19.21 7.38 -16.63
N ILE A 57 18.44 7.59 -15.57
CA ILE A 57 17.08 8.14 -15.63
C ILE A 57 17.08 9.58 -16.19
N SER A 58 18.09 10.37 -15.83
CA SER A 58 18.30 11.72 -16.37
C SER A 58 18.70 11.69 -17.84
N GLN A 59 19.53 10.74 -18.27
CA GLN A 59 19.95 10.57 -19.66
C GLN A 59 18.82 10.13 -20.60
N ILE A 60 17.91 9.26 -20.15
CA ILE A 60 16.75 8.85 -20.95
C ILE A 60 15.67 9.94 -21.04
N GLY A 61 15.87 11.08 -20.36
CA GLY A 61 14.96 12.24 -20.42
C GLY A 61 13.69 12.06 -19.60
N TRP A 62 13.63 11.08 -18.71
CA TRP A 62 12.47 10.88 -17.86
C TRP A 62 12.54 11.69 -16.56
N ALA A 63 13.72 12.19 -16.16
CA ALA A 63 13.88 13.04 -14.97
C ALA A 63 12.86 14.21 -14.81
N PRO A 64 12.37 14.87 -15.87
CA PRO A 64 11.33 15.91 -15.76
C PRO A 64 9.91 15.38 -15.51
N ILE A 65 9.71 14.06 -15.63
CA ILE A 65 8.40 13.38 -15.56
C ILE A 65 8.13 12.84 -14.15
N PHE A 66 9.16 12.73 -13.30
CA PHE A 66 9.05 12.25 -11.91
C PHE A 66 9.33 13.37 -10.90
#